data_AF-A0A2K3NQU1-F1
#
_entry.id   AF-A0A2K3NQU1-F1
#
_cell.length_a   1.000
_cell.length_b   1.000
_cell.length_c   1.000
_cell.angle_alpha   90.00
_cell.angle_beta   90.00
_cell.angle_gamma   90.00
#
_symmetry.space_group_name_H-M   'P 1'
#
loop_
_entity.id
_entity.type
_entity.pdbx_description
1 polymer ?
#
loop_
_entity_poly.entity_id
_entity_poly.type
_entity_poly.pdbx_seq_one_letter_code
_entity_poly.pdbx_strand_id
1 'polypeptide(L)'
;MNYRAWNHRCWLISYMTNEQVLSEMKKSRSWAALHVSDNCCFHYRRQLLQKIMEDRSYVEETASYGHNADIVQAVKDELDWNEILIKRYVGREALWLHRRFLSMCWINSFPTVSSDESYHSKEATSKYHDFGTFLQNELCLLHASTSADDDYGDFQAQATYSASYILWLKVQVPKPHESELFEKIREIDLKTLLDKSCPERSSLFNYFMSYKAM
;
A
#
# COMPACT_ATOMS: atom_id res chain seq x y z
N MET A 1 4.78 24.65 -4.81
CA MET A 1 5.09 23.36 -5.47
C MET A 1 5.71 23.66 -6.84
N ASN A 2 6.91 23.15 -7.13
CA ASN A 2 7.62 23.41 -8.40
C ASN A 2 7.51 22.18 -9.32
N TYR A 3 6.44 22.14 -10.12
CA TYR A 3 6.16 21.03 -11.03
C TYR A 3 7.30 20.77 -12.03
N ARG A 4 7.93 21.82 -12.56
CA ARG A 4 9.04 21.69 -13.53
C ARG A 4 10.25 21.01 -12.91
N ALA A 5 10.61 21.38 -11.68
CA ALA A 5 11.71 20.75 -10.96
C ALA A 5 11.42 19.27 -10.67
N TRP A 6 10.22 18.94 -10.19
CA TRP A 6 9.81 17.55 -9.97
C TRP A 6 9.81 16.73 -11.25
N ASN A 7 9.30 17.28 -12.35
CA ASN A 7 9.30 16.60 -13.64
C ASN A 7 10.73 16.33 -14.16
N HIS A 8 11.64 17.29 -14.02
CA HIS A 8 13.05 17.09 -14.35
C HIS A 8 13.68 15.99 -13.48
N ARG A 9 13.37 15.96 -12.17
CA ARG A 9 13.84 14.87 -11.29
C ARG A 9 13.29 13.51 -11.72
N CYS A 10 12.02 13.41 -12.10
CA CYS A 10 11.44 12.18 -12.64
C CYS A 10 12.17 11.72 -13.91
N TRP A 11 12.47 12.65 -14.83
CA TRP A 11 13.23 12.34 -16.04
C TRP A 11 14.62 11.77 -15.74
N LEU A 12 15.30 12.24 -14.69
CA LEU A 12 16.61 11.72 -14.29
C LEU A 12 16.57 10.27 -13.79
N ILE A 13 15.43 9.76 -13.31
CA ILE A 13 15.31 8.41 -12.75
C ILE A 13 15.71 7.35 -13.77
N SER A 14 15.40 7.54 -15.06
CA SER A 14 15.75 6.57 -16.12
C SER A 14 17.26 6.36 -16.28
N TYR A 15 18.08 7.30 -15.79
CA TYR A 15 19.54 7.23 -15.82
C TYR A 15 20.17 6.77 -14.49
N MET A 16 19.35 6.54 -13.46
CA MET A 16 19.85 6.15 -12.13
C MET A 16 20.05 4.64 -12.03
N THR A 17 21.08 4.23 -11.28
CA THR A 17 21.23 2.83 -10.84
C THR A 17 20.29 2.51 -9.68
N ASN A 18 19.98 1.23 -9.45
CA ASN A 18 19.15 0.81 -8.31
C ASN A 18 19.67 1.33 -6.96
N GLU A 19 20.99 1.32 -6.75
CA GLU A 19 21.61 1.88 -5.54
C GLU A 19 21.35 3.38 -5.39
N GLN A 20 21.45 4.14 -6.48
CA GLN A 20 21.16 5.58 -6.48
C GLN A 20 19.69 5.83 -6.17
N VAL A 21 18.77 5.06 -6.77
CA VAL A 21 17.34 5.16 -6.52
C VAL A 21 17.01 4.86 -5.04
N LEU A 22 17.58 3.79 -4.47
CA LEU A 22 17.41 3.44 -3.04
C LEU A 22 17.99 4.53 -2.11
N SER A 23 19.16 5.08 -2.44
CA SER A 23 19.75 6.22 -1.72
C SER A 23 18.81 7.43 -1.78
N GLU A 24 18.26 7.73 -2.95
CA GLU A 24 17.39 8.88 -3.18
C GLU A 24 16.06 8.75 -2.42
N MET A 25 15.48 7.55 -2.38
CA MET A 25 14.31 7.25 -1.55
C MET A 25 14.55 7.58 -0.08
N LYS A 26 15.72 7.20 0.46
CA LYS A 26 16.11 7.47 1.86
C LYS A 26 16.33 8.97 2.09
N LYS A 27 17.11 9.64 1.22
CA LYS A 27 17.45 11.07 1.36
C LYS A 27 16.23 11.99 1.29
N SER A 28 15.25 11.64 0.47
CA SER A 28 14.04 12.47 0.26
C SER A 28 12.95 12.25 1.32
N ARG A 29 13.10 11.33 2.29
CA ARG A 29 12.10 11.08 3.35
C ARG A 29 11.82 12.30 4.22
N SER A 30 12.85 13.02 4.67
CA SER A 30 12.68 14.18 5.54
C SER A 30 11.88 15.29 4.84
N TRP A 31 12.17 15.53 3.55
CA TRP A 31 11.43 16.49 2.73
C TRP A 31 9.95 16.09 2.62
N ALA A 32 9.67 14.83 2.26
CA ALA A 32 8.32 14.32 2.10
C ALA A 32 7.52 14.34 3.42
N ALA A 33 8.17 14.03 4.56
CA ALA A 33 7.55 14.09 5.89
C ALA A 33 7.17 15.51 6.32
N LEU A 34 7.89 16.53 5.83
CA LEU A 34 7.58 17.94 6.07
C LEU A 34 6.51 18.47 5.10
N HIS A 35 6.43 17.89 3.90
CA HIS A 35 5.57 18.33 2.80
C HIS A 35 4.55 17.24 2.42
N VAL A 36 3.79 16.74 3.41
CA VAL A 36 2.87 15.61 3.20
C VAL A 36 1.71 15.89 2.24
N SER A 37 1.42 17.17 1.96
CA SER A 37 0.44 17.60 0.96
C SER A 37 1.04 17.80 -0.43
N ASP A 38 2.36 17.65 -0.61
CA ASP A 38 3.02 17.75 -1.90
C ASP A 38 2.83 16.45 -2.71
N ASN A 39 1.74 16.38 -3.48
CA ASN A 39 1.46 15.28 -4.38
C ASN A 39 2.59 15.00 -5.39
N CYS A 40 3.33 16.02 -5.84
CA CYS A 40 4.45 15.82 -6.76
C CYS A 40 5.61 15.08 -6.07
N CYS A 41 5.81 15.33 -4.77
CA CYS A 41 6.79 14.60 -3.97
C CYS A 41 6.46 13.11 -3.90
N PHE A 42 5.21 12.75 -3.57
CA PHE A 42 4.80 11.34 -3.55
C PHE A 42 4.79 10.73 -4.95
N HIS A 43 4.44 11.48 -6.00
CA HIS A 43 4.57 11.01 -7.37
C HIS A 43 6.02 10.66 -7.72
N TYR A 44 6.99 11.51 -7.37
CA TYR A 44 8.41 11.23 -7.56
C TYR A 44 8.84 9.95 -6.80
N ARG A 45 8.39 9.78 -5.56
CA ARG A 45 8.67 8.56 -4.78
C ARG A 45 8.11 7.29 -5.44
N ARG A 46 6.92 7.38 -6.04
CA ARG A 46 6.34 6.26 -6.81
C ARG A 46 7.17 5.92 -8.04
N GLN A 47 7.64 6.92 -8.78
CA GLN A 47 8.51 6.73 -9.95
C GLN A 47 9.83 6.05 -9.58
N LEU A 48 10.43 6.42 -8.43
CA LEU A 48 11.63 5.74 -7.91
C LEU A 48 11.36 4.24 -7.67
N LEU A 49 10.26 3.92 -6.98
CA LEU A 49 9.89 2.51 -6.72
C LEU A 49 9.55 1.75 -8.00
N GLN A 50 8.84 2.37 -8.94
CA GLN A 50 8.50 1.77 -10.23
C GLN A 50 9.76 1.38 -11.01
N LYS A 51 10.74 2.28 -11.10
CA LYS A 51 12.02 1.99 -11.77
C LYS A 51 12.68 0.73 -11.23
N ILE A 52 12.77 0.60 -9.91
CA ILE A 52 13.40 -0.55 -9.27
C ILE A 52 12.60 -1.84 -9.51
N MET A 53 11.27 -1.75 -9.54
CA MET A 53 10.39 -2.89 -9.83
C MET A 53 10.45 -3.32 -11.31
N GLU A 54 10.54 -2.37 -12.23
CA GLU A 54 10.71 -2.66 -13.67
C GLU A 54 12.05 -3.34 -13.92
N ASP A 55 13.14 -2.84 -13.35
CA ASP A 55 14.47 -3.44 -13.49
C ASP A 55 14.52 -4.87 -12.96
N ARG A 56 13.73 -5.20 -11.93
CA ARG A 56 13.57 -6.58 -11.46
C ARG A 56 13.01 -7.49 -12.56
N SER A 57 11.99 -7.04 -13.29
CA SER A 57 11.34 -7.85 -14.33
C SER A 57 12.24 -8.18 -15.53
N TYR A 58 13.24 -7.33 -15.81
CA TYR A 58 14.20 -7.55 -16.89
C TYR A 58 15.38 -8.48 -16.51
N VAL A 59 15.69 -8.60 -15.22
CA VAL A 59 16.91 -9.29 -14.73
C VAL A 59 16.61 -10.73 -14.27
N GLU A 60 15.37 -11.22 -14.36
CA GLU A 60 15.00 -12.60 -14.02
C GLU A 60 15.77 -13.68 -14.82
N GLU A 61 16.49 -13.33 -15.89
CA GLU A 61 17.38 -14.25 -16.63
C GLU A 61 18.80 -14.38 -16.05
N THR A 62 19.27 -13.51 -15.13
CA THR A 62 20.62 -13.62 -14.55
C THR A 62 20.62 -13.35 -13.04
N ALA A 63 20.67 -14.44 -12.27
CA ALA A 63 20.53 -14.51 -10.82
C ALA A 63 21.36 -13.48 -10.01
N SER A 64 20.67 -12.62 -9.25
CA SER A 64 21.17 -12.00 -8.02
C SER A 64 20.07 -11.94 -6.96
N TYR A 65 20.01 -12.97 -6.10
CA TYR A 65 19.03 -13.07 -5.01
C TYR A 65 19.11 -11.90 -4.00
N GLY A 66 20.29 -11.28 -3.83
CA GLY A 66 20.49 -10.18 -2.88
C GLY A 66 19.75 -8.90 -3.25
N HIS A 67 19.73 -8.54 -4.54
CA HIS A 67 19.09 -7.29 -4.98
C HIS A 67 17.57 -7.33 -4.80
N ASN A 68 16.94 -8.48 -4.99
CA ASN A 68 15.50 -8.64 -4.78
C ASN A 68 15.09 -8.45 -3.31
N ALA A 69 15.91 -8.92 -2.37
CA ALA A 69 15.65 -8.75 -0.94
C ALA A 69 15.67 -7.28 -0.52
N ASP A 70 16.62 -6.49 -1.04
CA ASP A 70 16.74 -5.06 -0.76
C ASP A 70 15.52 -4.26 -1.25
N ILE A 71 14.93 -4.66 -2.37
CA ILE A 71 13.75 -4.02 -2.96
C ILE A 71 12.51 -4.30 -2.13
N VAL A 72 12.28 -5.57 -1.79
CA VAL A 72 11.17 -6.00 -0.93
C VAL A 72 11.28 -5.29 0.42
N GLN A 73 12.49 -5.19 0.99
CA GLN A 73 12.73 -4.45 2.22
C GLN A 73 12.46 -2.95 2.05
N ALA A 74 12.83 -2.33 0.93
CA ALA A 74 12.54 -0.92 0.67
C ALA A 74 11.04 -0.63 0.62
N VAL A 75 10.23 -1.54 0.07
CA VAL A 75 8.76 -1.43 0.09
C VAL A 75 8.22 -1.58 1.51
N LYS A 76 8.71 -2.56 2.30
CA LYS A 76 8.35 -2.71 3.73
C LYS A 76 8.65 -1.44 4.52
N ASP A 77 9.88 -0.95 4.44
CA ASP A 77 10.31 0.27 5.14
C ASP A 77 9.46 1.50 4.74
N GLU A 78 9.07 1.57 3.47
CA GLU A 78 8.23 2.66 2.97
C GLU A 78 6.78 2.54 3.43
N LEU A 79 6.25 1.32 3.55
CA LEU A 79 4.96 1.06 4.19
C LEU A 79 5.00 1.50 5.65
N ASP A 80 5.96 1.04 6.45
CA ASP A 80 6.04 1.38 7.87
C ASP A 80 6.16 2.90 8.08
N TRP A 81 6.98 3.55 7.25
CA TRP A 81 7.12 5.01 7.29
C TRP A 81 5.84 5.74 6.86
N ASN A 82 5.14 5.26 5.82
CA ASN A 82 3.87 5.83 5.39
C ASN A 82 2.78 5.69 6.47
N GLU A 83 2.75 4.59 7.22
CA GLU A 83 1.84 4.41 8.35
C GLU A 83 2.07 5.46 9.44
N ILE A 84 3.33 5.73 9.78
CA ILE A 84 3.70 6.78 10.74
C ILE A 84 3.17 8.14 10.27
N LEU A 85 3.29 8.46 8.98
CA LEU A 85 2.77 9.71 8.43
C LEU A 85 1.24 9.75 8.47
N ILE A 86 0.55 8.66 8.13
CA ILE A 86 -0.93 8.58 8.15
C ILE A 86 -1.46 8.83 9.56
N LYS A 87 -0.83 8.23 10.58
CA LYS A 87 -1.20 8.44 11.99
C LYS A 87 -0.90 9.86 12.47
N ARG A 88 0.19 10.47 11.99
CA ARG A 88 0.62 11.81 12.41
C ARG A 88 -0.14 12.94 11.72
N TYR A 89 -0.47 12.77 10.43
CA TYR A 89 -1.07 13.80 9.59
C TYR A 89 -2.42 13.31 9.07
N VAL A 90 -3.39 13.32 9.98
CA VAL A 90 -4.77 12.89 9.76
C VAL A 90 -5.43 13.70 8.63
N GLY A 91 -6.25 13.03 7.81
CA GLY A 91 -7.06 13.67 6.77
C GLY A 91 -6.30 14.04 5.51
N ARG A 92 -5.09 13.48 5.28
CA ARG A 92 -4.28 13.77 4.10
C ARG A 92 -4.42 12.67 3.05
N GLU A 93 -5.22 12.93 2.02
CA GLU A 93 -5.50 11.99 0.92
C GLU A 93 -4.24 11.45 0.22
N ALA A 94 -3.24 12.33 0.02
CA ALA A 94 -1.99 11.97 -0.65
C ALA A 94 -1.29 10.77 -0.01
N LEU A 95 -1.36 10.66 1.33
CA LEU A 95 -0.76 9.56 2.08
C LEU A 95 -1.48 8.23 1.84
N TRP A 96 -2.81 8.25 1.75
CA TRP A 96 -3.63 7.08 1.46
C TRP A 96 -3.50 6.62 0.00
N LEU A 97 -3.40 7.57 -0.93
CA LEU A 97 -3.10 7.24 -2.33
C LEU A 97 -1.70 6.62 -2.48
N HIS A 98 -0.73 7.09 -1.68
CA HIS A 98 0.60 6.48 -1.62
C HIS A 98 0.55 5.09 -0.98
N ARG A 99 -0.19 4.91 0.12
CA ARG A 99 -0.43 3.60 0.75
C ARG A 99 -0.97 2.58 -0.25
N ARG A 100 -1.96 3.00 -1.04
CA ARG A 100 -2.55 2.18 -2.12
C ARG A 100 -1.50 1.69 -3.11
N PHE A 101 -0.63 2.58 -3.59
CA PHE A 101 0.47 2.19 -4.47
C PHE A 101 1.43 1.21 -3.79
N LEU A 102 1.90 1.52 -2.58
CA LEU A 102 2.84 0.66 -1.86
C LEU A 102 2.27 -0.74 -1.60
N SER A 103 0.98 -0.80 -1.26
CA SER A 103 0.27 -2.06 -1.03
C SER A 103 0.14 -2.87 -2.30
N MET A 104 -0.06 -2.22 -3.45
CA MET A 104 -0.01 -2.90 -4.75
C MET A 104 1.37 -3.49 -5.01
N CYS A 105 2.44 -2.72 -4.77
CA CYS A 105 3.82 -3.19 -4.90
C CYS A 105 4.08 -4.39 -3.99
N TRP A 106 3.58 -4.34 -2.75
CA TRP A 106 3.68 -5.39 -1.75
C TRP A 106 2.95 -6.66 -2.21
N ILE A 107 1.68 -6.55 -2.61
CA ILE A 107 0.87 -7.67 -3.11
C ILE A 107 1.53 -8.33 -4.33
N ASN A 108 2.04 -7.54 -5.26
CA ASN A 108 2.73 -8.04 -6.46
C ASN A 108 4.10 -8.69 -6.17
N SER A 109 4.65 -8.49 -4.97
CA SER A 109 5.90 -9.15 -4.57
C SER A 109 5.69 -10.62 -4.19
N PHE A 110 4.45 -11.02 -3.89
CA PHE A 110 4.10 -12.41 -3.61
C PHE A 110 3.91 -13.18 -4.91
N PRO A 111 4.50 -14.39 -5.04
CA PRO A 111 4.29 -15.21 -6.23
C PRO A 111 2.81 -15.61 -6.32
N THR A 112 2.17 -15.30 -7.45
CA THR A 112 0.90 -15.94 -7.82
C THR A 112 1.15 -17.44 -7.89
N VAL A 113 0.47 -18.20 -7.03
CA VAL A 113 0.56 -19.66 -7.01
C VAL A 113 0.15 -20.18 -8.38
N SER A 114 1.12 -20.48 -9.25
CA SER A 114 0.90 -21.32 -10.41
C SER A 114 0.66 -22.73 -9.90
N SER A 115 -0.35 -23.40 -10.44
CA SER A 115 -0.84 -24.74 -10.11
C SER A 115 0.14 -25.89 -10.41
N ASP A 116 1.44 -25.64 -10.37
CA ASP A 116 2.46 -26.69 -10.46
C ASP A 116 3.05 -26.92 -9.06
N GLU A 117 2.51 -27.97 -8.42
CA GLU A 117 3.06 -28.60 -7.24
C GLU A 117 4.51 -29.03 -7.51
N SER A 118 5.50 -28.36 -6.92
CA SER A 118 6.86 -28.90 -6.82
C SER A 118 7.77 -28.06 -5.89
N TYR A 119 7.96 -28.55 -4.66
CA TYR A 119 9.18 -28.44 -3.81
C TYR A 119 9.67 -27.09 -3.19
N HIS A 120 8.80 -26.16 -2.77
CA HIS A 120 9.23 -25.02 -1.91
C HIS A 120 8.35 -24.78 -0.67
N SER A 121 8.28 -25.74 0.27
CA SER A 121 7.34 -25.67 1.40
C SER A 121 7.65 -24.60 2.46
N LYS A 122 8.92 -24.32 2.77
CA LYS A 122 9.28 -23.35 3.83
C LYS A 122 9.12 -21.89 3.41
N GLU A 123 9.53 -21.56 2.19
CA GLU A 123 9.49 -20.18 1.68
C GLU A 123 8.06 -19.74 1.33
N ALA A 124 7.24 -20.65 0.79
CA ALA A 124 5.83 -20.42 0.56
C ALA A 124 5.06 -20.17 1.88
N THR A 125 5.37 -20.94 2.93
CA THR A 125 4.77 -20.76 4.26
C THR A 125 5.16 -19.41 4.88
N SER A 126 6.43 -18.98 4.74
CA SER A 126 6.88 -17.67 5.22
C SER A 126 6.19 -16.52 4.50
N LYS A 127 6.03 -16.61 3.17
CA LYS A 127 5.36 -15.57 2.38
C LYS A 127 3.87 -15.46 2.70
N TYR A 128 3.21 -16.58 2.98
CA TYR A 128 1.81 -16.59 3.42
C TYR A 128 1.65 -15.89 4.79
N HIS A 129 2.55 -16.18 5.73
CA HIS A 129 2.58 -15.51 7.03
C HIS A 129 2.82 -13.99 6.91
N ASP A 130 3.76 -13.58 6.05
CA ASP A 130 4.04 -12.16 5.78
C ASP A 130 2.81 -11.44 5.19
N PHE A 131 2.05 -12.10 4.31
CA PHE A 131 0.81 -11.55 3.76
C PHE A 131 -0.28 -11.40 4.82
N GLY A 132 -0.50 -12.43 5.64
CA GLY A 132 -1.48 -12.39 6.73
C GLY A 132 -1.14 -11.31 7.78
N THR A 133 0.14 -11.14 8.09
CA THR A 133 0.64 -10.06 8.97
C THR A 133 0.38 -8.68 8.35
N PHE A 134 0.66 -8.52 7.06
CA PHE A 134 0.35 -7.28 6.33
C PHE A 134 -1.14 -6.96 6.40
N LEU A 135 -2.02 -7.91 6.08
CA LEU A 135 -3.47 -7.69 6.15
C LEU A 135 -3.93 -7.29 7.55
N GLN A 136 -3.39 -7.93 8.58
CA GLN A 136 -3.71 -7.59 9.97
C GLN A 136 -3.32 -6.14 10.29
N ASN A 137 -2.15 -5.70 9.84
CA ASN A 137 -1.68 -4.32 10.03
C ASN A 137 -2.59 -3.31 9.31
N GLU A 138 -3.03 -3.61 8.08
CA GLU A 138 -3.97 -2.74 7.35
C GLU A 138 -5.31 -2.59 8.07
N LEU A 139 -5.83 -3.68 8.65
CA LEU A 139 -7.06 -3.65 9.44
C LEU A 139 -6.89 -2.88 10.75
N CYS A 140 -5.76 -3.01 11.44
CA CYS A 140 -5.42 -2.19 12.59
C CYS A 140 -5.35 -0.70 12.23
N LEU A 141 -4.77 -0.37 11.07
CA LEU A 141 -4.69 1.00 10.57
C LEU A 141 -6.08 1.58 10.24
N LEU A 142 -6.98 0.76 9.70
CA LEU A 142 -8.39 1.13 9.50
C LEU A 142 -9.05 1.49 10.84
N HIS A 143 -8.97 0.61 11.84
CA HIS A 143 -9.57 0.84 13.16
C HIS A 143 -9.04 2.11 13.84
N ALA A 144 -7.74 2.34 13.77
CA ALA A 144 -7.12 3.55 14.30
C ALA A 144 -7.60 4.82 13.58
N SER A 145 -7.99 4.70 12.30
CA SER A 145 -8.42 5.82 11.46
C SER A 145 -9.90 6.17 11.62
N THR A 146 -10.72 5.29 12.21
CA THR A 146 -12.18 5.44 12.30
C THR A 146 -12.72 5.55 13.73
N SER A 147 -11.85 5.42 14.73
CA SER A 147 -12.22 5.45 16.16
C SER A 147 -12.27 6.86 16.76
N ALA A 148 -11.89 7.90 16.01
CA ALA A 148 -11.95 9.28 16.46
C ALA A 148 -13.34 9.88 16.14
N ASP A 149 -14.12 10.15 17.19
CA ASP A 149 -15.30 11.01 17.13
C ASP A 149 -14.81 12.43 17.42
N ASP A 150 -14.65 13.25 16.39
CA ASP A 150 -14.24 14.64 16.56
C ASP A 150 -14.96 15.54 15.55
N ASP A 151 -15.25 16.78 15.96
CA ASP A 151 -15.95 17.82 15.19
C ASP A 151 -15.11 18.36 14.02
N TYR A 152 -13.87 17.87 13.86
CA TYR A 152 -12.95 18.30 12.81
C TYR A 152 -13.03 17.42 11.55
N GLY A 153 -13.19 18.08 10.40
CA GLY A 153 -13.31 17.42 9.10
C GLY A 153 -12.11 16.56 8.67
N ASP A 154 -10.92 16.78 9.25
CA ASP A 154 -9.74 15.95 8.96
C ASP A 154 -9.92 14.50 9.43
N PHE A 155 -10.60 14.23 10.56
CA PHE A 155 -10.88 12.87 11.04
C PHE A 155 -11.95 12.17 10.21
N GLN A 156 -12.99 12.90 9.80
CA GLN A 156 -13.99 12.36 8.86
C GLN A 156 -13.35 12.02 7.51
N ALA A 157 -12.48 12.89 6.99
CA ALA A 157 -11.73 12.64 5.77
C ALA A 157 -10.81 11.42 5.92
N GLN A 158 -10.11 11.31 7.06
CA GLN A 158 -9.29 10.15 7.38
C GLN A 158 -10.07 8.84 7.33
N ALA A 159 -11.21 8.78 8.02
CA ALA A 159 -12.07 7.61 8.05
C ALA A 159 -12.61 7.26 6.65
N THR A 160 -12.93 8.26 5.86
CA THR A 160 -13.35 8.14 4.46
C THR A 160 -12.24 7.53 3.58
N TYR A 161 -11.02 8.02 3.71
CA TYR A 161 -9.88 7.54 2.92
C TYR A 161 -9.47 6.13 3.33
N SER A 162 -9.44 5.82 4.63
CA SER A 162 -9.12 4.47 5.14
C SER A 162 -10.15 3.44 4.69
N ALA A 163 -11.43 3.79 4.77
CA ALA A 163 -12.56 3.01 4.26
C ALA A 163 -12.42 2.68 2.78
N SER A 164 -12.19 3.72 1.97
CA SER A 164 -12.04 3.60 0.51
C SER A 164 -10.81 2.74 0.15
N TYR A 165 -9.73 2.87 0.92
CA TYR A 165 -8.51 2.09 0.75
C TYR A 165 -8.73 0.59 1.03
N ILE A 166 -9.36 0.22 2.15
CA ILE A 166 -9.62 -1.20 2.49
C ILE A 166 -10.56 -1.85 1.49
N LEU A 167 -11.57 -1.12 1.01
CA LEU A 167 -12.41 -1.58 -0.09
C LEU A 167 -11.61 -1.91 -1.35
N TRP A 168 -10.71 -1.01 -1.74
CA TRP A 168 -9.85 -1.25 -2.89
C TRP A 168 -8.94 -2.46 -2.65
N LEU A 169 -8.36 -2.57 -1.45
CA LEU A 169 -7.45 -3.64 -1.08
C LEU A 169 -8.12 -5.01 -1.24
N LYS A 170 -9.37 -5.13 -0.80
CA LYS A 170 -10.20 -6.32 -0.99
C LYS A 170 -10.31 -6.77 -2.45
N VAL A 171 -10.35 -5.84 -3.41
CA VAL A 171 -10.40 -6.15 -4.85
C VAL A 171 -9.05 -6.60 -5.39
N GLN A 172 -7.94 -6.20 -4.75
CA GLN A 172 -6.59 -6.57 -5.20
C GLN A 172 -6.05 -7.86 -4.57
N VAL A 173 -6.62 -8.29 -3.44
CA VAL A 173 -6.15 -9.47 -2.71
C VAL A 173 -6.33 -10.73 -3.60
N PRO A 174 -5.30 -11.58 -3.75
CA PRO A 174 -5.43 -12.81 -4.51
C PRO A 174 -6.47 -13.76 -3.89
N LYS A 175 -7.25 -14.45 -4.75
CA LYS A 175 -8.28 -15.45 -4.38
C LYS A 175 -7.97 -16.35 -3.16
N PRO A 176 -6.79 -16.98 -3.03
CA PRO A 176 -6.50 -17.84 -1.88
C PRO A 176 -6.45 -17.10 -0.53
N HIS A 177 -6.20 -15.80 -0.52
CA HIS A 177 -6.14 -14.98 0.70
C HIS A 177 -7.39 -14.12 0.89
N GLU A 178 -8.27 -14.06 -0.12
CA GLU A 178 -9.54 -13.35 0.00
C GLU A 178 -10.34 -13.87 1.19
N SER A 179 -10.47 -15.19 1.35
CA SER A 179 -11.30 -15.78 2.41
C SER A 179 -10.83 -15.37 3.80
N GLU A 180 -9.52 -15.34 4.05
CA GLU A 180 -8.95 -14.86 5.32
C GLU A 180 -9.28 -13.38 5.56
N LEU A 181 -9.09 -12.55 4.53
CA LEU A 181 -9.45 -11.13 4.58
C LEU A 181 -10.95 -10.94 4.84
N PHE A 182 -11.82 -11.71 4.18
CA PHE A 182 -13.26 -11.65 4.34
C PHE A 182 -13.71 -12.01 5.75
N GLU A 183 -13.15 -13.07 6.35
CA GLU A 183 -13.47 -13.44 7.74
C GLU A 183 -13.05 -12.32 8.70
N LYS A 184 -11.82 -11.81 8.58
CA LYS A 184 -11.36 -10.68 9.40
C LYS A 184 -12.18 -9.41 9.18
N ILE A 185 -12.61 -9.14 7.94
CA ILE A 185 -13.50 -8.02 7.60
C ILE A 185 -14.92 -8.23 8.13
N ARG A 186 -15.39 -9.47 8.36
CA ARG A 186 -16.70 -9.75 8.95
C ARG A 186 -16.67 -9.63 10.47
N GLU A 187 -15.55 -10.00 11.11
CA GLU A 187 -15.33 -9.76 12.55
C GLU A 187 -15.33 -8.27 12.88
N ILE A 188 -14.81 -7.48 11.96
CA ILE A 188 -14.90 -6.03 11.99
C ILE A 188 -16.29 -5.66 11.49
N ASP A 189 -17.08 -4.90 12.24
CA ASP A 189 -18.36 -4.41 11.71
C ASP A 189 -18.11 -3.26 10.71
N LEU A 190 -17.48 -3.60 9.59
CA LEU A 190 -17.06 -2.70 8.53
C LEU A 190 -18.28 -2.01 7.95
N LYS A 191 -19.45 -2.67 7.95
CA LYS A 191 -20.68 -2.07 7.47
C LYS A 191 -21.08 -0.87 8.32
N THR A 192 -21.15 -1.01 9.65
CA THR A 192 -21.50 0.12 10.52
C THR A 192 -20.43 1.21 10.52
N LEU A 193 -19.16 0.82 10.46
CA LEU A 193 -18.02 1.74 10.39
C LEU A 193 -18.02 2.55 9.08
N LEU A 194 -18.39 1.93 7.96
CA LEU A 194 -18.52 2.56 6.65
C LEU A 194 -19.78 3.42 6.52
N ASP A 195 -20.91 2.95 7.05
CA ASP A 195 -22.16 3.72 7.04
C ASP A 195 -22.03 5.00 7.90
N LYS A 196 -21.25 4.94 8.99
CA LYS A 196 -20.87 6.13 9.79
C LYS A 196 -19.90 7.05 9.04
N SER A 197 -18.89 6.49 8.37
CA SER A 197 -17.80 7.28 7.78
C SER A 197 -18.11 7.85 6.39
N CYS A 198 -18.95 7.20 5.60
CA CYS A 198 -19.25 7.55 4.21
C CYS A 198 -20.66 7.12 3.77
N PRO A 199 -21.72 7.74 4.31
CA PRO A 199 -23.10 7.38 3.99
C PRO A 199 -23.42 7.52 2.50
N GLU A 200 -22.80 8.47 1.80
CA GLU A 200 -23.00 8.70 0.35
C GLU A 200 -22.51 7.54 -0.53
N ARG A 201 -21.53 6.77 -0.04
CA ARG A 201 -20.95 5.63 -0.77
C ARG A 201 -21.48 4.29 -0.26
N SER A 202 -22.40 4.29 0.71
CA SER A 202 -23.03 3.09 1.31
C SER A 202 -23.57 2.10 0.27
N SER A 203 -24.13 2.57 -0.84
CA SER A 203 -24.62 1.74 -1.94
C SER A 203 -23.51 0.96 -2.64
N LEU A 204 -22.38 1.59 -2.94
CA LEU A 204 -21.18 0.94 -3.49
C LEU A 204 -20.61 -0.05 -2.48
N PHE A 205 -20.53 0.34 -1.20
CA PHE A 205 -20.05 -0.55 -0.13
C PHE A 205 -20.92 -1.81 -0.01
N ASN A 206 -22.25 -1.67 -0.01
CA ASN A 206 -23.19 -2.78 0.03
C ASN A 206 -23.02 -3.71 -1.17
N TYR A 207 -22.84 -3.17 -2.38
CA TYR A 207 -22.56 -3.96 -3.59
C TYR A 207 -21.27 -4.80 -3.46
N PHE A 208 -20.18 -4.18 -2.98
CA PHE A 208 -18.91 -4.90 -2.78
C PHE A 208 -18.98 -5.93 -1.65
N MET A 209 -19.78 -5.70 -0.61
CA MET A 209 -20.00 -6.66 0.47
C MET A 209 -20.94 -7.80 0.08
N SER A 210 -21.89 -7.57 -0.84
CA SER A 210 -22.82 -8.60 -1.33
C SER A 210 -22.22 -9.55 -2.37
N TYR A 211 -21.05 -9.25 -2.94
CA TYR A 211 -20.42 -10.06 -4.00
C TYR A 211 -19.90 -11.45 -3.53
N LYS A 212 -20.33 -11.93 -2.35
CA LYS A 212 -20.13 -13.30 -1.84
C LYS A 212 -21.35 -13.79 -1.02
N ALA A 213 -22.53 -13.73 -1.62
CA ALA A 213 -23.70 -14.49 -1.18
C ALA A 213 -24.23 -15.46 -2.28
N MET A 214 -23.41 -15.77 -3.28
CA MET A 214 -23.73 -16.79 -4.30
C MET A 214 -22.48 -17.58 -4.66
#